data_AF-A0A4Q1UF83-F1
#
_entry.id   AF-A0A4Q1UF83-F1
#
_cell.length_a   1.000
_cell.length_b   1.000
_cell.length_c   1.000
_cell.angle_alpha   90.00
_cell.angle_beta   90.00
_cell.angle_gamma   90.00
#
_symmetry.space_group_name_H-M   'P 1'
#
loop_
_entity.id
_entity.type
_entity.pdbx_description
1 polymer ?
#
loop_
_entity_poly.entity_id
_entity_poly.type
_entity_poly.pdbx_seq_one_letter_code
_entity_poly.pdbx_strand_id
1 'polypeptide(L)'
;MAIHFVVYEKPHCEACRLTRRWLLTHHQRFRTTNRRGETNLVDPNSEDPLKRSWSAQKVVKFRQDGYDRFPIVRVRDDETGDVLATWNGFHPEALASWAAINRLG
;
A
#
# COMPACT_ATOMS: atom_id res chain seq x y z
N MET A 1 10.76 11.96 12.76
CA MET A 1 10.02 11.91 11.47
C MET A 1 9.07 10.73 11.54
N ALA A 2 7.77 11.00 11.63
CA ALA A 2 6.76 9.93 11.69
C ALA A 2 6.31 9.56 10.28
N ILE A 3 6.33 8.27 9.96
CA ILE A 3 5.81 7.75 8.69
C ILE A 3 4.68 6.74 8.92
N HIS A 4 3.88 6.54 7.88
CA HIS A 4 2.99 5.39 7.77
C HIS A 4 3.09 4.73 6.39
N PHE A 5 2.84 3.43 6.37
CA PHE A 5 2.72 2.67 5.13
C PHE A 5 1.29 2.77 4.58
N VAL A 6 1.14 2.87 3.27
CA VAL A 6 -0.16 2.73 2.58
C VAL A 6 -0.05 1.54 1.65
N VAL A 7 -0.94 0.56 1.84
CA VAL A 7 -0.91 -0.70 1.09
C VAL A 7 -2.14 -0.76 0.19
N TYR A 8 -1.90 -0.82 -1.11
CA TYR A 8 -2.89 -1.20 -2.10
C TYR A 8 -2.80 -2.70 -2.34
N GLU A 9 -3.95 -3.35 -2.35
CA GLU A 9 -4.06 -4.81 -2.39
C GLU A 9 -4.90 -5.25 -3.58
N LYS A 10 -4.95 -6.56 -3.83
CA LYS A 10 -5.93 -7.17 -4.72
C LYS A 10 -6.54 -8.43 -4.07
N PRO A 11 -7.71 -8.91 -4.51
CA PRO A 11 -8.27 -10.17 -4.04
C PRO A 11 -7.29 -11.34 -4.21
N HIS A 12 -7.35 -12.32 -3.29
CA HIS A 12 -6.53 -13.55 -3.33
C HIS A 12 -5.02 -13.31 -3.51
N CYS A 13 -4.49 -12.28 -2.85
CA CYS A 13 -3.09 -11.86 -2.98
C CYS A 13 -2.24 -12.32 -1.77
N GLU A 14 -1.46 -13.38 -1.97
CA GLU A 14 -0.58 -13.91 -0.92
C GLU A 14 0.51 -12.90 -0.50
N ALA A 15 1.15 -12.23 -1.47
CA ALA A 15 2.12 -11.18 -1.18
C ALA A 15 1.51 -10.02 -0.35
N CYS A 16 0.24 -9.69 -0.58
CA CYS A 16 -0.47 -8.66 0.19
C CYS A 16 -0.68 -9.11 1.64
N ARG A 17 -1.08 -10.38 1.82
CA ARG A 17 -1.21 -11.02 3.15
C ARG A 17 0.13 -11.00 3.90
N LEU A 18 1.24 -11.36 3.23
CA LEU A 18 2.57 -11.35 3.83
C LEU A 18 3.03 -9.94 4.21
N THR A 19 2.85 -8.94 3.34
CA THR A 19 3.15 -7.54 3.65
C THR A 19 2.38 -7.05 4.88
N ARG A 20 1.07 -7.29 4.96
CA ARG A 20 0.26 -6.91 6.13
C ARG A 20 0.73 -7.61 7.40
N ARG A 21 0.97 -8.94 7.31
CA ARG A 21 1.45 -9.72 8.45
C ARG A 21 2.76 -9.16 8.98
N TRP A 22 3.71 -8.86 8.09
CA TRP A 22 4.98 -8.26 8.46
C TRP A 22 4.77 -6.92 9.18
N LEU A 23 3.98 -6.00 8.61
CA LEU A 23 3.71 -4.68 9.21
C LEU A 23 3.09 -4.80 10.60
N LEU A 24 2.13 -5.73 10.78
CA LEU A 24 1.52 -6.03 12.08
C LEU A 24 2.53 -6.60 13.08
N THR A 25 3.31 -7.61 12.68
CA THR A 25 4.32 -8.25 13.54
C THR A 25 5.40 -7.26 14.01
N HIS A 26 5.74 -6.28 13.18
CA HIS A 26 6.74 -5.27 13.49
C HIS A 26 6.15 -3.96 14.07
N HIS A 27 4.87 -3.96 14.44
CA HIS A 27 4.16 -2.82 15.02
C HIS A 27 4.26 -1.53 14.19
N GLN A 28 4.29 -1.66 12.87
CA GLN A 28 4.35 -0.52 11.96
C GLN A 28 2.95 0.04 11.71
N ARG A 29 2.83 1.37 11.67
CA ARG A 29 1.58 2.03 11.29
C ARG A 29 1.35 1.87 9.80
N PHE A 30 0.20 1.34 9.41
CA PHE A 30 -0.17 1.23 8.00
C PHE A 30 -1.66 1.44 7.77
N ARG A 31 -2.01 1.76 6.51
CA ARG A 31 -3.38 1.96 6.05
C ARG A 31 -3.66 1.10 4.83
N THR A 32 -4.73 0.33 4.90
CA THR A 32 -5.37 -0.35 3.76
C THR A 32 -6.63 0.37 3.30
N THR A 33 -6.86 1.59 3.80
CA THR A 33 -7.96 2.47 3.41
C THR A 33 -7.42 3.86 3.04
N ASN A 34 -8.20 4.63 2.30
CA ASN A 34 -7.92 6.03 2.04
C ASN A 34 -8.45 6.94 3.17
N ARG A 35 -8.28 8.27 3.04
CA ARG A 35 -8.72 9.23 4.06
C ARG A 35 -10.24 9.27 4.28
N ARG A 36 -11.04 8.77 3.33
CA ARG A 36 -12.50 8.69 3.43
C ARG A 36 -12.97 7.36 4.04
N GLY A 37 -12.05 6.49 4.45
CA GLY A 37 -12.36 5.15 4.96
C GLY A 37 -12.58 4.10 3.87
N GLU A 38 -12.50 4.47 2.59
CA GLU A 38 -12.71 3.54 1.48
C GLU A 38 -11.49 2.62 1.34
N THR A 39 -11.74 1.33 1.09
CA THR A 39 -10.68 0.31 0.96
C THR A 39 -9.74 0.55 -0.22
N ASN A 40 -8.44 0.35 0.00
CA ASN A 40 -7.39 0.32 -1.01
C ASN A 40 -7.29 -1.04 -1.73
N LEU A 41 -8.24 -1.96 -1.50
CA LEU A 41 -8.39 -3.18 -2.28
C LEU A 41 -8.75 -2.82 -3.72
N VAL A 42 -7.90 -3.15 -4.68
CA VAL A 42 -8.12 -2.96 -6.10
C VAL A 42 -8.73 -4.24 -6.66
N ASP A 43 -10.02 -4.17 -6.98
CA ASP A 43 -10.79 -5.28 -7.51
C ASP A 43 -11.54 -4.85 -8.79
N PRO A 44 -10.91 -5.02 -9.96
CA PRO A 44 -11.52 -4.73 -11.26
C PRO A 44 -12.72 -5.62 -11.60
N ASN A 45 -12.98 -6.68 -10.81
CA ASN A 45 -14.11 -7.59 -10.98
C ASN A 45 -15.19 -7.40 -9.90
N SER A 46 -15.08 -6.36 -9.07
CA SER A 46 -16.04 -6.07 -8.01
C SER A 46 -17.47 -5.94 -8.55
N GLU A 47 -18.46 -6.44 -7.80
CA GLU A 47 -19.88 -6.28 -8.14
C GLU A 47 -20.34 -4.82 -8.03
N ASP A 48 -19.73 -4.03 -7.15
CA ASP A 48 -19.98 -2.59 -7.02
C ASP A 48 -19.40 -1.83 -8.23
N PRO A 49 -20.25 -1.16 -9.06
CA PRO A 49 -19.80 -0.42 -10.23
C PRO A 49 -18.81 0.71 -9.92
N LEU A 50 -18.98 1.41 -8.80
CA LEU A 50 -18.07 2.48 -8.40
C LEU A 50 -16.71 1.91 -8.03
N LYS A 51 -16.70 0.82 -7.26
CA LYS A 51 -15.48 0.12 -6.89
C LYS A 51 -14.75 -0.45 -8.10
N ARG A 52 -15.49 -1.04 -9.05
CA ARG A 52 -14.97 -1.58 -10.31
C ARG A 52 -14.29 -0.50 -11.14
N SER A 53 -14.97 0.62 -11.36
CA SER A 53 -14.46 1.75 -12.15
C SER A 53 -13.21 2.37 -11.50
N TRP A 54 -13.26 2.63 -10.20
CA TRP A 54 -12.09 3.10 -9.44
C TRP A 54 -10.92 2.12 -9.52
N SER A 55 -11.19 0.82 -9.41
CA SER A 55 -10.15 -0.22 -9.47
C SER A 55 -9.49 -0.30 -10.84
N ALA A 56 -10.28 -0.23 -11.92
CA ALA A 56 -9.77 -0.17 -13.28
C ALA A 56 -8.85 1.05 -13.49
N GLN A 57 -9.28 2.23 -13.06
CA GLN A 57 -8.45 3.45 -13.12
C GLN A 57 -7.16 3.31 -12.31
N LYS A 58 -7.21 2.69 -11.14
CA LYS A 58 -6.03 2.43 -10.31
C LYS A 58 -5.05 1.49 -10.99
N VAL A 59 -5.51 0.40 -11.60
CA VAL A 59 -4.65 -0.52 -12.35
C VAL A 59 -3.93 0.20 -13.49
N VAL A 60 -4.64 1.04 -14.27
CA VAL A 60 -4.01 1.84 -15.34
C VAL A 60 -2.95 2.77 -14.76
N LYS A 61 -3.29 3.54 -13.72
CA LYS A 61 -2.35 4.46 -13.08
C LYS A 61 -1.11 3.75 -12.55
N PHE A 62 -1.27 2.63 -11.86
CA PHE A 62 -0.14 1.88 -11.32
C PHE A 62 0.78 1.35 -12.41
N ARG A 63 0.21 0.82 -13.50
CA ARG A 63 1.02 0.39 -14.66
C ARG A 63 1.80 1.54 -15.30
N GLN A 64 1.17 2.71 -15.44
CA GLN A 64 1.84 3.92 -15.95
C GLN A 64 3.00 4.36 -15.03
N ASP A 65 2.83 4.21 -13.72
CA ASP A 65 3.85 4.49 -12.72
C ASP A 65 4.92 3.36 -12.59
N GLY A 66 4.85 2.31 -13.42
CA GLY A 66 5.80 1.18 -13.42
C GLY A 66 5.50 0.06 -12.42
N TYR A 67 4.32 0.06 -11.78
CA TYR A 67 3.91 -0.93 -10.79
C TYR A 67 2.87 -1.90 -11.38
N ASP A 68 3.32 -3.09 -11.76
CA ASP A 68 2.50 -4.10 -12.46
C ASP A 68 1.95 -5.22 -11.56
N ARG A 69 2.52 -5.40 -10.37
CA ARG A 69 2.11 -6.42 -9.38
C ARG A 69 1.64 -5.83 -8.06
N PHE A 70 0.89 -6.63 -7.29
CA PHE A 70 0.42 -6.27 -5.96
C PHE A 70 1.18 -7.06 -4.87
N PRO A 71 1.29 -6.54 -3.64
CA PRO A 71 0.77 -5.24 -3.18
C PRO A 71 1.57 -4.08 -3.76
N ILE A 72 0.96 -2.89 -3.81
CA ILE A 72 1.70 -1.66 -4.05
C ILE A 72 1.78 -0.95 -2.70
N VAL A 73 3.00 -0.75 -2.23
CA VAL A 73 3.28 -0.17 -0.93
C VAL A 73 3.84 1.23 -1.13
N ARG A 74 3.28 2.18 -0.40
CA ARG A 74 3.81 3.55 -0.32
C ARG A 74 4.23 3.85 1.11
N VAL A 75 5.31 4.60 1.26
CA VAL A 75 5.66 5.24 2.52
C VAL A 75 5.27 6.70 2.41
N ARG A 76 4.54 7.19 3.42
CA ARG A 76 4.18 8.60 3.53
C ARG A 76 4.71 9.19 4.81
N ASP A 77 5.15 10.43 4.68
CA ASP A 77 5.40 11.30 5.81
C ASP A 77 4.07 11.73 6.46
N ASP A 78 3.96 11.61 7.78
CA ASP A 78 2.72 11.92 8.51
C ASP A 78 2.43 13.43 8.58
N GLU A 79 3.48 14.26 8.54
CA GLU A 79 3.39 15.71 8.76
C GLU A 79 3.02 16.43 7.45
N THR A 80 3.78 16.18 6.40
CA THR A 80 3.59 16.78 5.06
C THR A 80 2.57 16.04 4.22
N GLY A 81 2.42 14.73 4.45
CA GLY A 81 1.65 13.84 3.60
C GLY A 81 2.38 13.42 2.31
N ASP A 82 3.64 13.77 2.14
CA ASP A 82 4.43 13.46 0.94
C ASP A 82 4.66 11.95 0.78
N VAL A 83 4.85 11.52 -0.48
CA VAL A 83 5.22 10.13 -0.79
C VAL A 83 6.73 10.03 -0.80
N LEU A 84 7.31 9.35 0.20
CA LEU A 84 8.75 9.19 0.34
C LEU A 84 9.29 8.01 -0.47
N ALA A 85 8.48 6.96 -0.64
CA ALA A 85 8.82 5.80 -1.45
C ALA A 85 7.56 5.10 -1.96
N THR A 86 7.70 4.39 -3.09
CA THR A 86 6.70 3.46 -3.60
C THR A 86 7.40 2.25 -4.21
N TRP A 87 6.86 1.05 -3.98
CA TRP A 87 7.31 -0.18 -4.64
C TRP A 87 6.16 -1.18 -4.78
N ASN A 88 6.39 -2.26 -5.53
CA ASN A 88 5.42 -3.32 -5.78
C ASN A 88 5.91 -4.72 -5.37
N GLY A 89 5.01 -5.58 -4.90
CA GLY A 89 5.33 -6.90 -4.35
C GLY A 89 5.70 -6.88 -2.87
N PHE A 90 5.95 -8.06 -2.32
CA PHE A 90 6.42 -8.21 -0.94
C PHE A 90 7.95 -8.08 -0.89
N HIS A 91 8.42 -7.05 -0.20
CA HIS A 91 9.84 -6.70 -0.02
C HIS A 91 10.14 -6.47 1.47
N PRO A 92 10.38 -7.53 2.27
CA PRO A 92 10.64 -7.41 3.69
C PRO A 92 11.87 -6.54 4.01
N GLU A 93 12.86 -6.50 3.13
CA GLU A 93 14.06 -5.67 3.25
C GLU A 93 13.75 -4.16 3.14
N ALA A 94 12.86 -3.78 2.21
CA ALA A 94 12.41 -2.40 2.06
C ALA A 94 11.55 -1.98 3.28
N LEU A 95 10.65 -2.88 3.70
CA LEU A 95 9.84 -2.68 4.90
C LEU A 95 10.70 -2.48 6.15
N ALA A 96 11.74 -3.31 6.33
CA ALA A 96 12.68 -3.22 7.44
C ALA A 96 13.47 -1.90 7.42
N SER A 97 13.96 -1.50 6.24
CA SER A 97 14.74 -0.26 6.06
C SER A 97 13.92 0.97 6.46
N TRP A 98 12.68 1.07 5.98
CA TRP A 98 11.80 2.19 6.32
C TRP A 98 11.32 2.14 7.77
N ALA A 99 11.07 0.96 8.32
CA ALA A 99 10.75 0.81 9.74
C ALA A 99 11.92 1.25 10.65
N ALA A 100 13.18 1.01 10.24
CA ALA A 100 14.35 1.50 10.96
C ALA A 100 14.45 3.03 10.90
N ILE A 101 14.25 3.63 9.72
CA ILE A 101 14.23 5.10 9.56
C ILE A 101 13.16 5.73 10.46
N ASN A 102 11.96 5.15 10.52
CA ASN A 102 10.86 5.64 11.37
C ASN A 102 11.17 5.61 12.88
N ARG A 103 12.11 4.76 13.32
CA ARG A 103 12.50 4.67 14.74
C ARG A 103 13.59 5.67 15.14
N LEU A 104 14.27 6.27 14.17
CA LEU A 104 15.39 7.18 14.41
C LEU A 104 14.97 8.64 14.59
N GLY A 105 13.71 8.98 14.30
CA GLY A 105 13.20 10.34 14.42
C GLY A 105 11.89 10.40 15.18
#